data_AF-A0A251RUC5-F1
#
_entry.id   AF-A0A251RUC5-F1
#
_cell.length_a   1.000
_cell.length_b   1.000
_cell.length_c   1.000
_cell.angle_alpha   90.00
_cell.angle_beta   90.00
_cell.angle_gamma   90.00
#
_symmetry.space_group_name_H-M   'P 1'
#
loop_
_entity.id
_entity.type
_entity.pdbx_description
1 polymer ?
#
loop_
_entity_poly.entity_id
_entity_poly.type
_entity_poly.pdbx_seq_one_letter_code
_entity_poly.pdbx_strand_id
1 'polypeptide(L)'
;MVRTFFRKLLRYLSSDDDSDDDLYEDVEEQCTRKRRKFIRRDHIQGHERLYRDYFAENPVYPSNLFRRRFRMSRSLFLRILNEVVANESLKKFDGGT
;
A
#
# COMPACT_ATOMS: atom_id res chain seq x y z
N MET A 1 5.51 -5.59 12.41
CA MET A 1 5.63 -4.25 11.77
C MET A 1 5.96 -4.27 10.26
N VAL A 2 6.53 -5.33 9.67
CA VAL A 2 6.76 -5.38 8.19
C VAL A 2 5.62 -6.06 7.39
N ARG A 3 4.80 -6.90 8.03
CA ARG A 3 3.73 -7.68 7.37
C ARG A 3 2.46 -6.85 7.05
N THR A 4 2.20 -5.80 7.83
CA THR A 4 1.04 -4.92 7.64
C THR A 4 1.26 -3.92 6.52
N PHE A 5 2.49 -3.43 6.34
CA PHE A 5 2.85 -2.53 5.24
C PHE A 5 2.69 -3.23 3.89
N PHE A 6 3.25 -4.43 3.75
CA PHE A 6 3.16 -5.21 2.50
C PHE A 6 1.72 -5.55 2.12
N ARG A 7 0.89 -6.00 3.09
CA ARG A 7 -0.53 -6.27 2.83
C ARG A 7 -1.35 -5.02 2.51
N LYS A 8 -1.05 -3.88 3.14
CA LYS A 8 -1.74 -2.62 2.84
C LYS A 8 -1.32 -2.08 1.46
N LEU A 9 -0.05 -2.23 1.07
CA LEU A 9 0.45 -1.86 -0.25
C LEU A 9 -0.21 -2.70 -1.35
N LEU A 10 -0.29 -4.02 -1.17
CA LEU A 10 -0.95 -4.92 -2.12
C LEU A 10 -2.46 -4.66 -2.24
N ARG A 11 -3.15 -4.41 -1.11
CA ARG A 11 -4.58 -4.05 -1.12
C ARG A 11 -4.86 -2.73 -1.84
N TYR A 12 -3.98 -1.74 -1.71
CA TYR A 12 -4.13 -0.42 -2.34
C TYR A 12 -3.84 -0.43 -3.84
N LEU A 13 -3.09 -1.43 -4.35
CA LEU A 13 -2.84 -1.63 -5.78
C LEU A 13 -3.91 -2.49 -6.48
N SER A 14 -4.86 -3.06 -5.72
CA SER A 14 -5.92 -3.95 -6.21
C SER A 14 -7.33 -3.35 -6.05
N SER A 15 -7.45 -2.21 -5.35
CA SER A 15 -8.70 -1.48 -5.16
C SER A 15 -8.65 -0.18 -5.96
N ASP A 16 -9.20 -0.19 -7.18
CA ASP A 16 -9.58 1.02 -7.92
C ASP A 16 -10.86 1.69 -7.35
N ASP A 17 -11.15 1.49 -6.05
CA ASP A 17 -12.42 1.93 -5.45
C ASP A 17 -12.19 3.10 -4.49
N ASP A 18 -12.43 4.31 -5.00
CA ASP A 18 -12.57 5.59 -4.29
C ASP A 18 -13.92 5.64 -3.52
N SER A 19 -14.12 4.82 -2.49
CA SER A 19 -15.32 4.94 -1.63
C SER A 19 -15.01 5.69 -0.34
N ASP A 20 -15.03 7.02 -0.44
CA ASP A 20 -15.29 7.95 0.67
C ASP A 20 -16.81 8.25 0.69
N ASP A 21 -17.66 7.28 1.02
CA ASP A 21 -19.12 7.53 1.20
C ASP A 21 -19.60 7.10 2.60
N ASP A 22 -19.77 8.11 3.45
CA ASP A 22 -20.74 8.25 4.54
C ASP A 22 -21.25 6.98 5.26
N LEU A 23 -20.58 6.59 6.35
CA LEU A 23 -21.20 5.96 7.53
C LEU A 23 -20.16 6.07 8.65
N TYR A 24 -20.41 6.62 9.84
CA TYR A 24 -21.38 6.20 10.83
C TYR A 24 -21.77 7.41 11.70
N GLU A 25 -23.04 7.42 12.08
CA GLU A 25 -23.75 8.41 12.88
C GLU A 25 -23.10 8.78 14.21
N ASP A 26 -23.40 10.00 14.62
CA ASP A 26 -23.02 10.65 15.87
C ASP A 26 -23.63 9.90 17.07
N VAL A 27 -22.81 9.15 17.81
CA VAL A 27 -23.14 8.76 19.18
C VAL A 27 -21.94 8.99 20.09
N GLU A 28 -22.15 10.00 20.93
CA GLU A 28 -21.43 10.44 22.11
C GLU A 28 -20.90 9.26 22.97
N GLU A 29 -19.62 9.26 23.35
CA GLU A 29 -19.16 9.22 24.76
C GLU A 29 -17.63 8.90 24.91
N GLN A 30 -16.93 9.86 25.52
CA GLN A 30 -15.75 9.72 26.41
C GLN A 30 -14.55 8.82 26.02
N CYS A 31 -13.60 9.43 25.29
CA CYS A 31 -12.16 9.39 25.61
C CYS A 31 -11.53 10.60 24.91
N THR A 32 -11.15 11.66 25.64
CA THR A 32 -10.65 12.92 25.04
C THR A 32 -9.21 12.82 24.52
N ARG A 33 -8.90 11.80 23.73
CA ARG A 33 -7.79 11.90 22.78
C ARG A 33 -8.24 12.88 21.71
N LYS A 34 -7.67 14.10 21.72
CA LYS A 34 -7.85 15.08 20.62
C LYS A 34 -7.73 14.32 19.29
N ARG A 35 -8.83 14.28 18.51
CA ARG A 35 -8.83 13.67 17.18
C ARG A 35 -7.71 14.33 16.38
N ARG A 36 -6.83 13.51 15.78
CA ARG A 36 -5.77 14.04 14.92
C ARG A 36 -6.45 14.76 13.77
N LYS A 37 -6.04 16.00 13.49
CA LYS A 37 -6.52 16.73 12.31
C LYS A 37 -6.21 15.89 11.07
N PHE A 38 -7.23 15.63 10.27
CA PHE A 38 -7.05 15.01 8.98
C PHE A 38 -6.32 15.99 8.05
N ILE A 39 -5.24 15.52 7.44
CA ILE A 39 -4.48 16.29 6.44
C ILE A 39 -4.71 15.56 5.12
N ARG A 40 -5.43 16.19 4.19
CA ARG A 40 -5.53 15.71 2.82
C ARG A 40 -4.13 15.69 2.22
N ARG A 41 -3.68 14.51 1.81
CA ARG A 41 -2.41 14.33 1.09
C ARG A 41 -2.75 13.86 -0.31
N ASP A 42 -2.04 14.38 -1.29
CA ASP A 42 -2.12 13.84 -2.64
C ASP A 42 -1.45 12.45 -2.66
N HIS A 43 -2.27 11.43 -2.47
CA HIS A 43 -1.83 10.04 -2.39
C HIS A 43 -1.31 9.54 -3.74
N ILE A 44 -1.90 10.00 -4.85
CA ILE A 44 -1.54 9.63 -6.22
C ILE A 44 -0.13 10.16 -6.52
N GLN A 45 0.10 11.46 -6.33
CA GLN A 45 1.41 12.05 -6.54
C GLN A 45 2.48 11.46 -5.59
N GLY A 46 2.09 11.14 -4.36
CA GLY A 46 2.96 10.44 -3.42
C GLY A 46 3.37 9.05 -3.92
N HIS A 47 2.44 8.31 -4.53
CA HIS A 47 2.69 7.01 -5.13
C HIS A 47 3.65 7.10 -6.32
N GLU A 48 3.37 7.99 -7.28
CA GLU A 48 4.24 8.19 -8.45
C GLU A 48 5.68 8.51 -8.03
N ARG A 49 5.85 9.41 -7.06
CA ARG A 49 7.18 9.75 -6.55
C ARG A 49 7.89 8.55 -5.94
N LEU A 50 7.18 7.76 -5.13
CA LEU A 50 7.73 6.55 -4.53
C LEU A 50 8.15 5.52 -5.59
N TYR A 51 7.34 5.34 -6.63
CA TYR A 51 7.67 4.47 -7.76
C TYR A 51 8.92 4.96 -8.51
N ARG A 52 8.95 6.24 -8.89
CA ARG A 52 10.09 6.83 -9.61
C ARG A 52 11.38 6.75 -8.81
N ASP A 53 11.31 6.97 -7.50
CA ASP A 53 12.49 7.02 -6.64
C ASP A 53 13.14 5.65 -6.41
N TYR A 54 12.36 4.58 -6.35
CA TYR A 54 12.82 3.26 -5.89
C TYR A 54 12.60 2.10 -6.87
N PHE A 55 11.61 2.19 -7.75
CA PHE A 55 11.13 1.08 -8.56
C PHE A 55 11.31 1.26 -10.06
N ALA A 56 11.47 2.49 -10.55
CA ALA A 56 11.82 2.76 -11.94
C ALA A 56 13.11 2.03 -12.38
N GLU A 57 13.31 1.92 -13.71
CA GLU A 57 14.49 1.30 -14.31
C GLU A 57 15.79 1.95 -13.84
N ASN A 58 15.80 3.28 -13.77
CA ASN A 58 16.88 4.10 -13.23
C ASN A 58 16.40 4.81 -11.95
N PRO A 59 16.42 4.12 -10.79
CA PRO A 59 15.91 4.68 -9.55
C PRO A 59 16.82 5.79 -9.03
N VAL A 60 16.23 6.83 -8.45
CA VAL A 60 16.97 7.95 -7.83
C VAL A 60 17.84 7.45 -6.68
N TYR A 61 17.35 6.47 -5.90
CA TYR A 61 18.07 5.96 -4.74
C TYR A 61 18.70 4.58 -4.98
N PRO A 62 19.97 4.39 -4.57
CA PRO A 62 20.65 3.10 -4.66
C PRO A 62 20.07 2.03 -3.73
N SER A 63 20.44 0.77 -4.02
CA SER A 63 19.93 -0.44 -3.36
C SER A 63 20.18 -0.49 -1.84
N ASN A 64 21.26 0.12 -1.36
CA ASN A 64 21.57 0.23 0.07
C ASN A 64 20.54 1.08 0.83
N LEU A 65 20.06 2.17 0.23
CA LEU A 65 19.01 3.02 0.80
C LEU A 65 17.64 2.35 0.71
N PHE A 66 17.37 1.64 -0.38
CA PHE A 66 16.19 0.78 -0.48
C PHE A 66 16.15 -0.22 0.69
N ARG A 67 17.27 -0.92 0.92
CA ARG A 67 17.38 -1.91 2.01
C ARG A 67 17.26 -1.27 3.39
N ARG A 68 17.78 -0.05 3.59
CA ARG A 68 17.60 0.68 4.85
C ARG A 68 16.14 1.05 5.10
N ARG A 69 15.43 1.51 4.06
CA ARG A 69 14.03 1.98 4.16
C ARG A 69 13.03 0.83 4.27
N PHE A 70 13.10 -0.15 3.37
CA PHE A 70 12.15 -1.27 3.29
C PHE A 70 12.60 -2.50 4.08
N ARG A 71 13.83 -2.49 4.61
CA ARG A 71 14.44 -3.59 5.40
C ARG A 71 14.56 -4.91 4.62
N MET A 72 14.53 -4.86 3.29
CA MET A 72 14.63 -5.98 2.36
C MET A 72 15.41 -5.57 1.10
N SER A 73 16.00 -6.53 0.37
CA SER A 73 16.56 -6.24 -0.95
C SER A 73 15.44 -5.98 -1.97
N ARG A 74 15.73 -5.16 -2.98
CA ARG A 74 14.79 -4.87 -4.08
C ARG A 74 14.43 -6.14 -4.86
N SER A 75 15.39 -7.03 -5.08
CA SER A 75 15.16 -8.30 -5.77
C SER A 75 14.17 -9.21 -5.02
N LEU A 76 14.31 -9.32 -3.69
CA LEU A 76 13.37 -10.10 -2.88
C LEU A 76 11.98 -9.48 -2.87
N PHE A 77 11.90 -8.14 -2.81
CA PHE A 77 10.63 -7.42 -2.90
C PHE A 77 9.90 -7.76 -4.20
N LEU A 78 10.58 -7.68 -5.35
CA LEU A 78 9.99 -7.96 -6.66
C LEU A 78 9.57 -9.42 -6.81
N ARG A 79 10.37 -10.37 -6.29
CA ARG A 79 9.99 -11.79 -6.27
C ARG A 79 8.69 -12.02 -5.50
N ILE A 80 8.58 -11.46 -4.30
CA ILE A 80 7.35 -11.58 -3.49
C ILE A 80 6.16 -10.94 -4.21
N LEU A 81 6.35 -9.77 -4.82
CA LEU A 81 5.29 -9.11 -5.59
C LEU A 81 4.80 -10.01 -6.74
N ASN A 82 5.72 -10.54 -7.55
CA ASN A 82 5.38 -11.41 -8.67
C ASN A 82 4.63 -12.66 -8.20
N GLU A 83 5.10 -13.30 -7.12
CA GLU A 83 4.42 -14.45 -6.52
C GLU A 83 3.00 -14.07 -6.06
N VAL A 84 2.83 -12.95 -5.36
CA VAL A 84 1.50 -12.52 -4.91
C VAL A 84 0.57 -12.25 -6.09
N VAL A 85 1.02 -11.53 -7.12
CA VAL A 85 0.22 -11.22 -8.31
C VAL A 85 -0.18 -12.51 -9.05
N ALA A 86 0.74 -13.46 -9.20
CA ALA A 86 0.45 -14.75 -9.80
C ALA A 86 -0.59 -15.54 -8.98
N ASN A 87 -0.47 -15.52 -7.64
CA ASN A 87 -1.41 -16.20 -6.74
C ASN A 87 -2.78 -15.51 -6.67
N GLU A 88 -2.87 -14.18 -6.81
CA GLU A 88 -4.14 -13.45 -6.88
C GLU A 88 -4.87 -13.74 -8.20
N SER A 89 -4.12 -13.95 -9.29
CA SER A 89 -4.69 -14.31 -10.61
C SER A 89 -5.33 -15.70 -10.61
N LEU A 90 -4.83 -16.62 -9.78
CA LEU A 90 -5.37 -17.98 -9.62
C LEU A 90 -6.65 -18.02 -8.78
N LYS A 91 -6.96 -16.97 -8.01
CA LYS A 91 -8.18 -16.86 -7.17
C LYS A 91 -9.37 -16.17 -7.86
N LYS A 92 -9.23 -15.86 -9.14
CA LYS A 92 -10.31 -15.26 -9.96
C LYS A 92 -10.99 -16.29 -10.86
N PHE A 93 -10.64 -17.57 -10.76
CA PHE A 93 -11.17 -18.65 -11.61
C PHE A 93 -11.95 -19.74 -10.85
N ASP A 94 -12.06 -19.64 -9.53
CA ASP A 94 -12.74 -20.60 -8.64
C ASP A 94 -14.18 -20.19 -8.25
N GLY A 95 -14.75 -19.17 -8.91
CA GLY A 95 -16.16 -18.77 -8.78
C GLY A 95 -17.01 -19.22 -9.97
N GLY A 96 -17.13 -20.53 -10.19
CA GLY A 96 -17.91 -21.11 -11.29
C GLY A 96 -18.61 -22.41 -10.92
N THR A 97 -19.72 -22.28 -10.17
CA THR A 97 -20.99 -23.04 -10.31
C THR A 97 -22.04 -22.36 -9.45
#